data_AF-A0A3M0IQB4-F1
#
_entry.id   AF-A0A3M0IQB4-F1
#
_cell.length_a   1.000
_cell.length_b   1.000
_cell.length_c   1.000
_cell.angle_alpha   90.00
_cell.angle_beta   90.00
_cell.angle_gamma   90.00
#
_symmetry.space_group_name_H-M   'P 1'
#
loop_
_entity.id
_entity.type
_entity.pdbx_description
1 polymer ?
#
loop_
_entity_poly.entity_id
_entity_poly.type
_entity_poly.pdbx_seq_one_letter_code
_entity_poly.pdbx_strand_id
1 'polypeptide(L)'
;MVCGGFACSRNALCALNVVYVLVGVLLVAVAGWARGPAVGSSPPLLGGAFAVGVSLVLIAALGLLGALRHHQVLLFFYVLILGLVFLCQLGVSCACLALGREAQVLGVWLALRFRNQRDPRANPGAFL
;
A
#
# COMPACT_ATOMS: atom_id res chain seq x y z
N MET A 1 -22.98 31.35 -22.46
CA MET A 1 -21.55 30.99 -22.28
C MET A 1 -21.47 29.87 -21.24
N VAL A 2 -21.58 28.63 -21.68
CA VAL A 2 -21.41 27.44 -20.82
C VAL A 2 -20.15 26.73 -21.30
N CYS A 3 -18.99 27.31 -20.93
CA CYS A 3 -17.66 26.79 -21.23
C CYS A 3 -16.81 26.59 -19.96
N GLY A 4 -17.43 26.58 -18.77
CA GLY A 4 -16.73 26.48 -17.49
C GLY A 4 -16.42 25.05 -17.01
N GLY A 5 -17.19 24.04 -17.44
CA GLY A 5 -17.09 22.68 -16.90
C GLY A 5 -15.78 21.96 -17.25
N PHE A 6 -15.32 22.08 -18.50
CA PHE A 6 -14.10 21.40 -18.96
C PHE A 6 -12.81 22.02 -18.42
N ALA A 7 -12.76 23.33 -18.21
CA ALA A 7 -11.59 24.00 -17.63
C ALA A 7 -11.44 23.70 -16.13
N CYS A 8 -12.55 23.71 -15.38
CA CYS A 8 -12.55 23.42 -13.95
C CYS A 8 -12.19 21.94 -13.69
N SER A 9 -12.76 21.01 -14.47
CA SER A 9 -12.42 19.58 -14.42
C SER A 9 -10.95 19.33 -14.77
N ARG A 10 -10.42 19.97 -15.82
CA ARG A 10 -9.00 19.81 -16.22
C ARG A 10 -8.04 20.32 -15.14
N ASN A 11 -8.34 21.47 -14.54
CA ASN A 11 -7.51 22.02 -13.47
C ASN A 11 -7.58 21.17 -12.19
N ALA A 12 -8.77 20.66 -11.84
CA ALA A 12 -8.95 19.75 -10.72
C ALA A 12 -8.21 18.41 -10.95
N LEU A 13 -8.26 17.83 -12.16
CA LEU A 13 -7.52 16.61 -12.49
C LEU A 13 -6.01 16.81 -12.42
N CYS A 14 -5.53 17.94 -12.92
CA CYS A 14 -4.11 18.29 -12.85
C CYS A 14 -3.67 18.44 -11.39
N ALA A 15 -4.43 19.21 -10.59
CA ALA A 15 -4.15 19.40 -9.17
C ALA A 15 -4.16 18.08 -8.39
N LEU A 16 -5.13 17.21 -8.67
CA LEU A 16 -5.25 15.90 -8.01
C LEU A 16 -4.08 14.99 -8.35
N ASN A 17 -3.64 14.93 -9.61
CA ASN A 17 -2.44 14.16 -10.00
C ASN A 17 -1.15 14.74 -9.38
N VAL A 18 -1.01 16.06 -9.28
CA VAL A 18 0.14 16.70 -8.62
C VAL A 18 0.20 16.33 -7.14
N VAL A 19 -0.93 16.39 -6.43
CA VAL A 19 -1.03 15.95 -5.03
C VAL A 19 -0.67 14.47 -4.90
N TYR A 20 -1.13 13.64 -5.84
CA TYR A 20 -0.80 12.21 -5.88
C TYR A 20 0.69 11.94 -6.07
N VAL A 21 1.38 12.67 -6.97
CA VAL A 21 2.84 12.59 -7.12
C VAL A 21 3.54 12.98 -5.81
N LEU A 22 3.11 14.08 -5.17
CA LEU A 22 3.68 14.55 -3.90
C LEU A 22 3.55 13.50 -2.79
N VAL A 23 2.34 12.93 -2.62
CA VAL A 23 2.09 11.89 -1.63
C VAL A 23 2.90 10.61 -1.92
N GLY A 24 3.00 10.21 -3.20
CA GLY A 24 3.81 9.07 -3.62
C GLY A 24 5.30 9.25 -3.32
N VAL A 25 5.87 10.40 -3.70
CA VAL A 25 7.29 10.72 -3.43
C VAL A 25 7.56 10.79 -1.92
N LEU A 26 6.65 11.38 -1.14
CA LEU A 26 6.77 11.43 0.32
C LEU A 26 6.78 10.03 0.94
N LEU A 27 5.88 9.14 0.50
CA LEU A 27 5.82 7.75 0.98
C LEU A 27 7.08 6.95 0.62
N VAL A 28 7.60 7.10 -0.60
CA VAL A 28 8.86 6.45 -1.01
C VAL A 28 10.06 7.01 -0.23
N ALA A 29 10.12 8.32 -0.02
CA ALA A 29 11.21 8.96 0.72
C ALA A 29 11.23 8.52 2.18
N VAL A 30 10.08 8.55 2.87
CA VAL A 30 9.98 8.10 4.27
C VAL A 30 10.29 6.61 4.40
N ALA A 31 9.80 5.76 3.49
CA ALA A 31 10.12 4.33 3.49
C ALA A 31 11.61 4.06 3.16
N GLY A 32 12.23 4.86 2.29
CA GLY A 32 13.66 4.79 2.00
C GLY A 32 14.52 5.22 3.19
N TRP A 33 14.14 6.29 3.89
CA TRP A 33 14.80 6.76 5.11
C TRP A 33 14.69 5.76 6.26
N ALA A 34 13.58 5.04 6.37
CA ALA A 34 13.40 4.00 7.40
C ALA A 34 14.27 2.74 7.16
N ARG A 35 14.94 2.60 6.01
CA ARG A 35 15.91 1.52 5.73
C ARG A 35 17.34 1.80 6.22
N GLY A 36 17.58 2.91 6.91
CA GLY A 36 18.89 3.20 7.51
C GLY A 36 19.23 2.26 8.69
N PRO A 37 20.51 2.14 9.07
CA PRO A 37 21.02 1.15 10.04
C PRO A 37 20.53 1.30 11.51
N ALA A 38 19.54 2.17 11.78
CA ALA A 38 19.15 2.55 13.15
C ALA A 38 17.68 2.32 13.52
N VAL A 39 16.81 1.83 12.63
CA VAL A 39 15.37 1.68 12.93
C VAL A 39 14.93 0.22 12.82
N GLY A 40 14.61 -0.38 13.96
CA GLY A 40 14.05 -1.74 14.07
C GLY A 40 12.59 -1.82 13.59
N SER A 41 12.31 -1.42 12.35
CA SER A 41 10.98 -1.49 11.76
C SER A 41 10.68 -2.87 11.19
N SER A 42 9.45 -3.36 11.42
CA SER A 42 8.99 -4.65 10.91
C SER A 42 8.98 -4.67 9.36
N PRO A 43 9.57 -5.69 8.72
CA PRO A 43 9.73 -5.75 7.27
C PRO A 43 8.43 -5.64 6.43
N PRO A 44 7.25 -6.11 6.90
CA PRO A 44 6.01 -5.97 6.15
C PRO A 44 5.57 -4.51 6.01
N LEU A 45 5.63 -3.73 7.10
CA LEU A 45 5.16 -2.34 7.16
C LEU A 45 5.94 -1.47 6.15
N LEU A 46 7.25 -1.70 6.11
CA LEU A 46 8.17 -0.98 5.24
C LEU A 46 8.02 -1.40 3.78
N GLY A 47 7.81 -2.70 3.52
CA GLY A 47 7.57 -3.23 2.17
C GLY A 47 6.24 -2.76 1.57
N GLY A 48 5.17 -2.76 2.38
CA GLY A 48 3.85 -2.29 1.97
C GLY A 48 3.82 -0.80 1.65
N ALA A 49 4.41 0.03 2.52
CA ALA A 49 4.53 1.48 2.30
C ALA A 49 5.37 1.81 1.04
N PHE A 50 6.45 1.07 0.81
CA PHE A 50 7.30 1.26 -0.37
C PHE A 50 6.59 0.85 -1.67
N ALA A 51 5.88 -0.29 -1.69
CA ALA A 51 5.12 -0.74 -2.86
C ALA A 51 3.97 0.21 -3.23
N VAL A 52 3.26 0.73 -2.22
CA VAL A 52 2.25 1.80 -2.39
C VAL A 52 2.88 3.07 -2.96
N GLY A 53 4.03 3.50 -2.44
CA GLY A 53 4.72 4.70 -2.90
C GLY A 53 5.14 4.62 -4.38
N VAL A 54 5.69 3.49 -4.82
CA VAL A 54 6.11 3.30 -6.22
C VAL A 54 4.89 3.23 -7.16
N SER A 55 3.82 2.55 -6.76
CA SER A 55 2.59 2.47 -7.56
C SER A 55 1.87 3.82 -7.68
N LEU A 56 1.89 4.65 -6.64
CA LEU A 56 1.39 6.05 -6.68
C LEU A 56 2.08 6.88 -7.76
N VAL A 57 3.41 6.81 -7.85
CA VAL A 57 4.20 7.58 -8.81
C VAL A 57 3.88 7.17 -10.26
N LEU A 58 3.73 5.86 -10.52
CA LEU A 58 3.37 5.33 -11.85
C LEU A 58 1.94 5.72 -12.26
N ILE A 59 0.98 5.60 -11.35
CA ILE A 59 -0.43 5.93 -11.62
C ILE A 59 -0.60 7.44 -11.85
N ALA A 60 0.09 8.26 -11.05
CA ALA A 60 0.05 9.72 -11.21
C ALA A 60 0.73 10.18 -12.51
N ALA A 61 1.81 9.52 -12.94
CA ALA A 61 2.44 9.77 -14.24
C ALA A 61 1.51 9.40 -15.41
N LEU A 62 0.78 8.27 -15.32
CA LEU A 62 -0.22 7.87 -16.31
C LEU A 62 -1.42 8.83 -16.34
N GLY A 63 -1.85 9.33 -15.18
CA GLY A 63 -2.92 10.34 -15.08
C GLY A 63 -2.51 11.70 -15.65
N LEU A 64 -1.26 12.11 -15.45
CA LEU A 64 -0.69 13.32 -16.05
C LEU A 64 -0.51 13.18 -17.57
N LEU A 65 0.02 12.04 -18.04
CA LEU A 65 0.13 11.73 -19.48
C LEU A 65 -1.24 11.67 -20.14
N GLY A 66 -2.22 11.13 -19.41
CA GLY A 66 -3.61 11.17 -19.79
C GLY A 66 -4.06 12.59 -20.05
N ALA A 67 -3.85 13.50 -19.09
CA ALA A 67 -4.33 14.88 -19.16
C ALA A 67 -3.80 15.65 -20.38
N LEU A 68 -2.68 15.20 -20.96
CA LEU A 68 -2.06 15.76 -22.16
C LEU A 68 -2.63 15.19 -23.48
N ARG A 69 -3.33 14.05 -23.46
CA ARG A 69 -3.97 13.45 -24.65
C ARG A 69 -5.43 13.91 -24.77
N HIS A 70 -5.75 14.51 -25.92
CA HIS A 70 -6.98 15.30 -26.20
C HIS A 70 -8.37 14.57 -26.16
N HIS A 71 -8.52 13.39 -25.55
CA HIS A 71 -9.81 12.68 -25.43
C HIS A 71 -10.48 12.88 -24.06
N GLN A 72 -10.75 14.16 -23.73
CA GLN A 72 -10.97 14.69 -22.38
C GLN A 72 -12.04 13.96 -21.52
N VAL A 73 -13.05 13.33 -22.12
CA VAL A 73 -14.11 12.61 -21.39
C VAL A 73 -13.72 11.16 -21.04
N LEU A 74 -13.18 10.40 -22.00
CA LEU A 74 -12.71 9.02 -21.77
C LEU A 74 -11.61 8.98 -20.71
N LEU A 75 -10.76 10.01 -20.75
CA LEU A 75 -9.63 10.15 -19.85
C LEU A 75 -10.03 10.49 -18.42
N PHE A 76 -11.08 11.31 -18.25
CA PHE A 76 -11.63 11.62 -16.94
C PHE A 76 -12.12 10.35 -16.22
N PHE A 77 -12.85 9.49 -16.94
CA PHE A 77 -13.27 8.19 -16.43
C PHE A 77 -12.09 7.25 -16.17
N TYR A 78 -11.10 7.22 -17.07
CA TYR A 78 -9.91 6.40 -16.91
C TYR A 78 -9.15 6.73 -15.62
N VAL A 79 -8.87 8.02 -15.35
CA VAL A 79 -8.12 8.45 -14.14
C VAL A 79 -8.94 8.22 -12.86
N LEU A 80 -10.25 8.42 -12.90
CA LEU A 80 -11.12 8.21 -11.75
C LEU A 80 -11.22 6.72 -11.37
N ILE A 81 -11.35 5.84 -12.36
CA ILE A 81 -11.33 4.38 -12.17
C ILE A 81 -9.95 3.92 -11.68
N LEU A 82 -8.87 4.43 -12.28
CA LEU A 82 -7.50 4.10 -11.85
C LEU A 82 -7.23 4.55 -10.40
N GLY A 83 -7.76 5.71 -10.00
CA GLY A 83 -7.70 6.20 -8.62
C GLY A 83 -8.53 5.38 -7.64
N LEU A 84 -9.70 4.86 -8.05
CA LEU A 84 -10.53 3.98 -7.23
C LEU A 84 -9.83 2.63 -6.99
N VAL A 85 -9.23 2.04 -8.04
CA VAL A 85 -8.44 0.80 -7.95
C VAL A 85 -7.23 0.99 -7.04
N PHE A 86 -6.59 2.15 -7.10
CA PHE A 86 -5.50 2.53 -6.21
C PHE A 86 -5.92 2.58 -4.72
N LEU A 87 -7.05 3.23 -4.39
CA LEU A 87 -7.57 3.28 -3.02
C LEU A 87 -7.88 1.88 -2.48
N CYS A 88 -8.40 0.99 -3.34
CA CYS A 88 -8.55 -0.42 -3.01
C CYS A 88 -7.21 -1.11 -2.75
N GLN A 89 -6.19 -0.90 -3.59
CA GLN A 89 -4.86 -1.48 -3.40
C GLN A 89 -4.17 -1.00 -2.12
N LEU A 90 -4.34 0.27 -1.77
CA LEU A 90 -3.88 0.83 -0.50
C LEU A 90 -4.63 0.19 0.68
N GLY A 91 -5.96 0.09 0.58
CA GLY A 91 -6.80 -0.53 1.60
C GLY A 91 -6.45 -2.00 1.84
N VAL A 92 -6.25 -2.77 0.78
CA VAL A 92 -5.82 -4.18 0.86
C VAL A 92 -4.42 -4.29 1.45
N SER A 93 -3.48 -3.42 1.06
CA SER A 93 -2.13 -3.39 1.64
C SER A 93 -2.17 -3.08 3.14
N CYS A 94 -2.96 -2.09 3.56
CA CYS A 94 -3.17 -1.74 4.97
C CYS A 94 -3.87 -2.87 5.75
N ALA A 95 -4.86 -3.54 5.15
CA ALA A 95 -5.53 -4.69 5.76
C ALA A 95 -4.58 -5.87 5.92
N CYS A 96 -3.74 -6.17 4.93
CA CYS A 96 -2.70 -7.19 5.01
C CYS A 96 -1.66 -6.87 6.09
N LEU A 97 -1.32 -5.59 6.31
CA LEU A 97 -0.43 -5.17 7.40
C LEU A 97 -1.07 -5.34 8.78
N ALA A 98 -2.35 -4.96 8.92
CA ALA A 98 -3.09 -5.11 10.17
C ALA A 98 -3.27 -6.59 10.53
N LEU A 99 -3.69 -7.42 9.57
CA LEU A 99 -3.85 -8.86 9.75
C LEU A 99 -2.51 -9.58 9.93
N GLY A 100 -1.45 -9.13 9.25
CA GLY A 100 -0.12 -9.72 9.36
C GLY A 100 0.44 -9.68 10.78
N ARG A 101 0.08 -8.68 11.58
CA ARG A 101 0.48 -8.55 12.99
C ARG A 101 -0.23 -9.56 13.89
N GLU A 102 -1.53 -9.73 13.71
CA GLU A 102 -2.33 -10.73 14.44
C GLU A 102 -1.96 -12.16 14.02
N ALA A 103 -1.78 -12.40 12.72
CA ALA A 103 -1.41 -13.70 12.17
C ALA A 103 0.03 -14.11 12.54
N GLN A 104 0.97 -13.16 12.65
CA GLN A 104 2.32 -13.42 13.17
C GLN A 104 2.29 -13.90 14.62
N VAL A 105 1.55 -13.21 15.50
CA VAL A 105 1.46 -13.56 16.92
C VAL A 105 0.79 -14.93 17.08
N LEU A 106 -0.32 -15.18 16.38
CA LEU A 106 -0.97 -16.49 16.39
C LEU A 106 -0.07 -17.59 15.82
N GLY A 107 0.67 -17.32 14.73
CA GLY A 107 1.62 -18.26 14.13
C GLY A 107 2.78 -18.60 15.06
N VAL A 108 3.33 -17.61 15.76
CA VAL A 108 4.37 -17.83 16.79
C VAL A 108 3.79 -18.58 17.98
N TRP A 109 2.59 -18.23 18.46
CA TRP A 109 1.93 -18.91 19.56
C TRP A 109 1.60 -20.36 19.22
N LEU A 110 1.07 -20.61 18.01
CA LEU A 110 0.86 -21.96 17.48
C LEU A 110 2.17 -22.71 17.32
N ALA A 111 3.24 -22.09 16.80
CA ALA A 111 4.55 -22.73 16.68
C ALA A 111 5.16 -23.07 18.05
N LEU A 112 4.98 -22.21 19.06
CA LEU A 112 5.38 -22.49 20.44
C LEU A 112 4.51 -23.60 21.05
N ARG A 113 3.20 -23.59 20.83
CA ARG A 113 2.28 -24.66 21.27
C ARG A 113 2.62 -26.00 20.61
N PHE A 114 2.94 -26.00 19.32
CA PHE A 114 3.42 -27.19 18.59
C PHE A 114 4.79 -27.65 19.08
N ARG A 115 5.72 -26.73 19.41
CA ARG A 115 7.00 -27.07 20.02
C ARG A 115 6.82 -27.69 21.41
N ASN A 116 5.97 -27.11 22.24
CA ASN A 116 5.69 -27.55 23.61
C ASN A 116 4.99 -28.93 23.66
N GLN A 117 4.20 -29.27 22.64
CA GLN A 117 3.63 -30.61 22.48
C GLN A 117 4.66 -31.65 21.99
N ARG A 118 5.82 -31.22 21.50
CA ARG A 118 6.91 -32.08 21.00
C ARG A 118 8.03 -32.34 22.01
N ASP A 119 7.91 -31.89 23.26
CA ASP A 119 8.82 -32.31 24.33
C ASP A 119 8.31 -33.62 24.98
N PRO A 120 8.88 -34.80 24.64
CA PRO A 120 8.52 -36.08 25.27
C PRO A 120 8.98 -36.19 26.73
N ARG A 121 9.60 -35.15 27.31
CA ARG A 121 10.15 -35.19 28.67
C ARG A 121 9.16 -34.87 29.78
N ALA A 122 7.94 -34.44 29.46
CA ALA A 122 6.90 -34.17 30.45
C ALA A 122 6.02 -35.37 30.80
N ASN A 123 6.24 -36.56 30.22
CA ASN A 123 5.54 -37.77 30.63
C ASN A 123 6.52 -38.85 31.14
N PRO A 124 6.85 -38.83 32.45
CA PRO A 124 7.63 -39.92 33.07
C PRO A 124 6.87 -41.26 33.10
N GLY A 125 5.62 -41.34 32.61
CA GLY A 125 4.78 -42.55 32.64
C GLY A 125 4.68 -43.35 31.33
N ALA A 126 5.44 -43.04 30.28
CA ALA A 126 5.34 -43.73 28.98
C ALA A 126 6.29 -44.94 28.81
N PHE A 127 6.94 -45.39 29.89
CA PHE A 127 7.88 -46.52 29.91
C PHE A 127 7.51 -47.62 30.93
N LEU A 128 6.24 -47.67 31.34
CA LEU A 128 5.64 -48.75 32.13
C LEU A 128 4.37 -49.24 31.42
#